data_AF-A0A5C4JMW8-F1
#
_entry.id   AF-A0A5C4JMW8-F1
#
_cell.length_a   1.000
_cell.length_b   1.000
_cell.length_c   1.000
_cell.angle_alpha   90.00
_cell.angle_beta   90.00
_cell.angle_gamma   90.00
#
_symmetry.space_group_name_H-M   'P 1'
#
loop_
_entity.id
_entity.type
_entity.pdbx_description
1 polymer ?
#
loop_
_entity_poly.entity_id
_entity_poly.type
_entity_poly.pdbx_seq_one_letter_code
_entity_poly.pdbx_strand_id
1 'polypeptide(L)'
;MRNAGFAEMIDFTRPGSATYVDADGVIRIAAANVPRFDHTNGRRQLLLEGPATNKVLCNNANPTDLTGIGGSAAPAVLSVVDDTAALSAAGLSEVCATGKVYKLDNSAGTEVAFAVAAGSADNTAVHSISAYLRVDAGEAYLRISEVANGTRVSNTAYERITLDGHPAVANATFSVRADPGAVVYFILPQFEQSAVTSSPIVTNGGSAVTRPADKARLSDAVAALLQRDKASILVRFEALTGFVGRIVGGASYYPLLGYSGTDLEVDQTAVLASGLSQPSPRAGAAFAFDRENDTIGGSYNGNAVVTASRELLCDTARIYLGRDENATTADRFAAGWYDQLVIWPFRMTDAALEGKAMAHA
;
A
#
# COMPACT_ATOMS: atom_id res chain seq x y z
N MET A 1 7.43 2.10 -35.53
CA MET A 1 7.83 1.34 -34.31
C MET A 1 6.55 0.94 -33.59
N ARG A 2 6.39 -0.34 -33.20
CA ARG A 2 5.28 -0.75 -32.33
C ARG A 2 5.62 -0.43 -30.88
N ASN A 3 4.62 -0.06 -30.08
CA ASN A 3 4.81 0.08 -28.64
C ASN A 3 4.91 -1.32 -28.02
N ALA A 4 5.91 -1.53 -27.17
CA ALA A 4 6.04 -2.78 -26.43
C ALA A 4 4.93 -2.88 -25.37
N GLY A 5 4.41 -4.09 -25.18
CA GLY A 5 3.43 -4.38 -24.12
C GLY A 5 4.09 -4.44 -22.74
N PHE A 6 3.29 -4.32 -21.67
CA PHE A 6 3.80 -4.42 -20.29
C PHE A 6 4.58 -5.72 -20.04
N ALA A 7 4.05 -6.86 -20.49
CA ALA A 7 4.69 -8.17 -20.33
C ALA A 7 5.99 -8.33 -21.15
N GLU A 8 6.27 -7.47 -22.13
CA GLU A 8 7.56 -7.46 -22.84
C GLU A 8 8.61 -6.62 -22.08
N MET A 9 8.15 -5.71 -21.21
CA MET A 9 9.00 -4.81 -20.45
C MET A 9 9.22 -5.26 -19.00
N ILE A 10 8.26 -5.97 -18.41
CA ILE A 10 8.22 -6.33 -17.01
C ILE A 10 7.88 -7.82 -16.85
N ASP A 11 8.78 -8.57 -16.23
CA ASP A 11 8.54 -9.90 -15.71
C ASP A 11 7.87 -9.79 -14.34
N PHE A 12 6.53 -9.85 -14.34
CA PHE A 12 5.74 -9.73 -13.12
C PHE A 12 5.43 -11.10 -12.51
N THR A 13 5.68 -11.25 -11.21
CA THR A 13 5.25 -12.43 -10.44
C THR A 13 4.67 -12.03 -9.09
N ARG A 14 3.60 -12.72 -8.68
CA ARG A 14 3.06 -12.68 -7.31
C ARG A 14 2.35 -14.02 -7.06
N PRO A 15 2.74 -14.78 -6.03
CA PRO A 15 1.96 -15.96 -5.66
C PRO A 15 0.63 -15.52 -5.04
N GLY A 16 -0.46 -16.17 -5.42
CA GLY A 16 -1.80 -15.88 -4.89
C GLY A 16 -2.45 -14.59 -5.43
N SER A 17 -3.66 -14.34 -4.95
CA SER A 17 -4.47 -13.20 -5.36
C SER A 17 -4.20 -11.95 -4.53
N ALA A 18 -4.58 -10.79 -5.06
CA ALA A 18 -4.55 -9.51 -4.35
C ALA A 18 -5.64 -8.58 -4.90
N THR A 19 -6.10 -7.63 -4.10
CA THR A 19 -7.16 -6.69 -4.50
C THR A 19 -6.58 -5.40 -5.10
N TYR A 20 -7.37 -4.72 -5.93
CA TYR A 20 -7.09 -3.40 -6.50
C TYR A 20 -8.39 -2.69 -6.87
N VAL A 21 -8.36 -1.37 -7.05
CA VAL A 21 -9.50 -0.58 -7.53
C VAL A 21 -9.37 -0.41 -9.05
N ASP A 22 -10.39 -0.79 -9.81
CA ASP A 22 -10.42 -0.62 -11.27
C ASP A 22 -10.89 0.78 -11.71
N ALA A 23 -10.96 1.01 -13.02
CA ALA A 23 -11.34 2.29 -13.60
C ALA A 23 -12.78 2.74 -13.26
N ASP A 24 -13.65 1.81 -12.86
CA ASP A 24 -15.03 2.08 -12.47
C ASP A 24 -15.17 2.32 -10.95
N GLY A 25 -14.05 2.32 -10.21
CA GLY A 25 -14.03 2.44 -8.75
C GLY A 25 -14.42 1.15 -8.03
N VAL A 26 -14.45 0.00 -8.73
CA VAL A 26 -14.82 -1.30 -8.17
C VAL A 26 -13.57 -2.01 -7.66
N ILE A 27 -13.66 -2.60 -6.47
CA ILE A 27 -12.60 -3.47 -5.97
C ILE A 27 -12.65 -4.80 -6.70
N ARG A 28 -11.55 -5.14 -7.36
CA ARG A 28 -11.35 -6.37 -8.12
C ARG A 28 -10.33 -7.28 -7.45
N ILE A 29 -10.34 -8.55 -7.83
CA ILE A 29 -9.32 -9.52 -7.43
C ILE A 29 -8.41 -9.82 -8.62
N ALA A 30 -7.14 -9.44 -8.53
CA ALA A 30 -6.12 -9.88 -9.46
C ALA A 30 -5.66 -11.30 -9.08
N ALA A 31 -5.67 -12.21 -10.06
CA ALA A 31 -5.15 -13.56 -9.90
C ALA A 31 -3.62 -13.58 -9.66
N ALA A 32 -3.08 -14.78 -9.41
CA ALA A 32 -1.64 -14.97 -9.31
C ALA A 32 -0.93 -14.52 -10.60
N ASN A 33 0.23 -13.88 -10.44
CA ASN A 33 1.05 -13.34 -11.53
C ASN A 33 0.34 -12.32 -12.44
N VAL A 34 -0.77 -11.71 -12.00
CA VAL A 34 -1.43 -10.62 -12.72
C VAL A 34 -1.06 -9.28 -12.08
N PRO A 35 -0.45 -8.34 -12.83
CA PRO A 35 -0.13 -7.00 -12.32
C PRO A 35 -1.42 -6.24 -11.98
N ARG A 36 -1.36 -5.40 -10.94
CA ARG A 36 -2.49 -4.60 -10.48
C ARG A 36 -2.38 -3.19 -11.02
N PHE A 37 -3.31 -2.83 -11.91
CA PHE A 37 -3.45 -1.48 -12.42
C PHE A 37 -4.57 -0.77 -11.67
N ASP A 38 -4.18 -0.10 -10.60
CA ASP A 38 -5.06 0.50 -9.60
C ASP A 38 -5.46 1.93 -9.99
N HIS A 39 -6.68 2.33 -9.63
CA HIS A 39 -7.28 3.64 -9.90
C HIS A 39 -7.74 4.38 -8.64
N THR A 40 -7.27 3.98 -7.46
CA THR A 40 -7.61 4.65 -6.19
C THR A 40 -7.35 6.16 -6.25
N ASN A 41 -6.32 6.59 -6.98
CA ASN A 41 -5.95 8.00 -7.15
C ASN A 41 -6.57 8.63 -8.42
N GLY A 42 -7.68 8.09 -8.92
CA GLY A 42 -8.42 8.60 -10.09
C GLY A 42 -7.75 8.36 -11.45
N ARG A 43 -6.65 7.59 -11.49
CA ARG A 43 -5.90 7.31 -12.72
C ARG A 43 -5.21 5.95 -12.65
N ARG A 44 -4.94 5.37 -13.83
CA ARG A 44 -4.31 4.04 -13.95
C ARG A 44 -2.84 4.07 -13.51
N GLN A 45 -2.52 3.41 -12.41
CA GLN A 45 -1.15 3.27 -11.89
C GLN A 45 -0.81 1.81 -11.62
N LEU A 46 0.47 1.43 -11.72
CA LEU A 46 0.92 0.12 -11.25
C LEU A 46 1.02 0.16 -9.72
N LEU A 47 0.19 -0.62 -9.04
CA LEU A 47 0.26 -0.82 -7.58
C LEU A 47 1.25 -1.94 -7.27
N LEU A 48 2.27 -1.63 -6.47
CA LEU A 48 3.24 -2.58 -5.95
C LEU A 48 3.23 -2.54 -4.43
N GLU A 49 3.10 -3.70 -3.80
CA GLU A 49 3.10 -3.82 -2.34
C GLU A 49 4.04 -4.95 -1.86
N GLY A 50 4.58 -4.77 -0.65
CA GLY A 50 5.27 -5.83 0.08
C GLY A 50 4.32 -6.91 0.60
N PRO A 51 4.88 -7.95 1.25
CA PRO A 51 4.07 -8.94 1.91
C PRO A 51 3.36 -8.31 3.11
N ALA A 52 2.11 -8.69 3.33
CA ALA A 52 1.33 -8.18 4.45
C ALA A 52 0.40 -9.25 4.99
N THR A 53 0.22 -9.28 6.31
CA THR A 53 -0.62 -10.27 6.99
C THR A 53 -1.77 -9.56 7.66
N ASN A 54 -3.00 -9.90 7.26
CA ASN A 54 -4.19 -9.54 8.01
C ASN A 54 -4.34 -10.50 9.20
N LYS A 55 -4.20 -9.95 10.41
CA LYS A 55 -4.26 -10.69 11.67
C LYS A 55 -5.68 -10.96 12.15
N VAL A 56 -6.70 -10.36 11.51
CA VAL A 56 -8.10 -10.62 11.83
C VAL A 56 -8.49 -12.05 11.47
N LEU A 57 -9.16 -12.74 12.40
CA LEU A 57 -9.51 -14.16 12.26
C LEU A 57 -10.97 -14.40 11.88
N CYS A 58 -11.75 -13.35 11.60
CA CYS A 58 -13.12 -13.49 11.12
C CYS A 58 -13.18 -13.70 9.60
N ASN A 59 -14.33 -14.13 9.10
CA ASN A 59 -14.61 -14.12 7.66
C ASN A 59 -14.92 -12.68 7.23
N ASN A 60 -13.90 -11.95 6.78
CA ASN A 60 -13.98 -10.50 6.70
C ASN A 60 -14.71 -9.99 5.45
N ALA A 61 -14.79 -10.78 4.38
CA ALA A 61 -15.37 -10.35 3.11
C ALA A 61 -16.80 -10.84 2.92
N ASN A 62 -17.12 -12.04 3.44
CA ASN A 62 -18.38 -12.72 3.19
C ASN A 62 -18.90 -13.41 4.47
N PRO A 63 -19.16 -12.66 5.56
CA PRO A 63 -19.54 -13.23 6.84
C PRO A 63 -20.83 -14.05 6.75
N THR A 64 -20.83 -15.19 7.43
CA THR A 64 -21.99 -16.09 7.56
C THR A 64 -22.55 -16.13 8.97
N ASP A 65 -21.71 -15.80 9.96
CA ASP A 65 -22.00 -15.75 11.38
C ASP A 65 -21.00 -14.80 12.08
N LEU A 66 -20.99 -14.82 13.41
CA LEU A 66 -20.10 -14.01 14.24
C LEU A 66 -18.77 -14.72 14.60
N THR A 67 -18.40 -15.82 13.92
CA THR A 67 -17.14 -16.51 14.19
C THR A 67 -15.96 -15.56 13.98
N GLY A 68 -15.18 -15.38 15.04
CA GLY A 68 -14.04 -14.46 15.05
C GLY A 68 -14.39 -12.97 15.22
N ILE A 69 -15.66 -12.61 15.46
CA ILE A 69 -16.07 -11.27 15.92
C ILE A 69 -16.87 -11.41 17.21
N GLY A 70 -16.43 -10.77 18.28
CA GLY A 70 -17.14 -10.72 19.56
C GLY A 70 -17.48 -9.29 19.98
N GLY A 71 -17.94 -9.16 21.22
CA GLY A 71 -18.27 -7.87 21.82
C GLY A 71 -19.72 -7.44 21.61
N SER A 72 -20.34 -7.00 22.70
CA SER A 72 -21.47 -6.07 22.79
C SER A 72 -21.86 -5.98 24.28
N ALA A 73 -22.25 -4.80 24.73
CA ALA A 73 -22.88 -4.61 26.04
C ALA A 73 -24.39 -4.54 25.82
N ALA A 74 -25.19 -5.25 26.62
CA ALA A 74 -26.64 -5.15 26.52
C ALA A 74 -27.06 -3.69 26.78
N PRO A 75 -27.97 -3.10 25.97
CA PRO A 75 -28.87 -3.74 25.00
C PRO A 75 -28.38 -3.76 23.53
N ALA A 76 -27.10 -3.51 23.25
CA ALA A 76 -26.59 -3.53 21.88
C ALA A 76 -26.64 -4.93 21.26
N VAL A 77 -26.85 -4.99 19.93
CA VAL A 77 -26.92 -6.23 19.17
C VAL A 77 -25.85 -6.24 18.08
N LEU A 78 -24.95 -7.22 18.16
CA LEU A 78 -24.02 -7.55 17.09
C LEU A 78 -24.63 -8.69 16.24
N SER A 79 -24.67 -8.52 14.92
CA SER A 79 -25.31 -9.47 14.00
C SER A 79 -24.66 -9.46 12.61
N VAL A 80 -25.02 -10.44 11.78
CA VAL A 80 -24.73 -10.45 10.34
C VAL A 80 -26.02 -10.16 9.58
N VAL A 81 -26.00 -9.19 8.68
CA VAL A 81 -27.18 -8.71 7.94
C VAL A 81 -26.88 -8.60 6.44
N ASP A 82 -27.93 -8.48 5.63
CA ASP A 82 -27.81 -8.16 4.21
C ASP A 82 -27.68 -6.64 4.00
N ASP A 83 -26.69 -6.21 3.22
CA ASP A 83 -26.54 -4.82 2.78
C ASP A 83 -26.07 -4.75 1.30
N THR A 84 -26.59 -5.67 0.48
CA THR A 84 -26.17 -5.86 -0.93
C THR A 84 -26.18 -4.57 -1.74
N ALA A 85 -27.22 -3.74 -1.57
CA ALA A 85 -27.36 -2.50 -2.34
C ALA A 85 -26.27 -1.47 -1.99
N ALA A 86 -25.96 -1.28 -0.70
CA ALA A 86 -24.92 -0.36 -0.29
C ALA A 86 -23.51 -0.85 -0.67
N LEU A 87 -23.26 -2.16 -0.59
CA LEU A 87 -22.01 -2.76 -1.07
C LEU A 87 -21.81 -2.58 -2.57
N SER A 88 -22.87 -2.74 -3.37
CA SER A 88 -22.83 -2.51 -4.81
C SER A 88 -22.55 -1.06 -5.17
N ALA A 89 -23.22 -0.12 -4.47
CA ALA A 89 -22.98 1.31 -4.65
C ALA A 89 -21.54 1.73 -4.30
N ALA A 90 -20.88 1.00 -3.39
CA ALA A 90 -19.51 1.23 -2.99
C ALA A 90 -18.47 0.45 -3.83
N GLY A 91 -18.89 -0.27 -4.88
CA GLY A 91 -17.98 -1.04 -5.72
C GLY A 91 -17.38 -2.26 -5.02
N LEU A 92 -18.05 -2.83 -4.02
CA LEU A 92 -17.54 -3.94 -3.20
C LEU A 92 -18.06 -5.32 -3.61
N SER A 93 -19.05 -5.39 -4.51
CA SER A 93 -19.78 -6.64 -4.79
C SER A 93 -18.95 -7.80 -5.36
N GLU A 94 -17.79 -7.55 -5.98
CA GLU A 94 -16.94 -8.65 -6.45
C GLU A 94 -16.21 -9.35 -5.30
N VAL A 95 -15.79 -8.60 -4.28
CA VAL A 95 -15.09 -9.14 -3.10
C VAL A 95 -16.09 -9.60 -2.03
N CYS A 96 -17.11 -8.79 -1.79
CA CYS A 96 -18.20 -9.03 -0.83
C CYS A 96 -19.43 -9.61 -1.53
N ALA A 97 -19.23 -10.74 -2.22
CA ALA A 97 -20.20 -11.34 -3.13
C ALA A 97 -21.49 -11.84 -2.47
N THR A 98 -21.50 -12.13 -1.16
CA THR A 98 -22.72 -12.60 -0.48
C THR A 98 -23.68 -11.48 -0.10
N GLY A 99 -23.24 -10.22 -0.20
CA GLY A 99 -24.00 -9.06 0.27
C GLY A 99 -24.10 -8.97 1.80
N LYS A 100 -23.43 -9.87 2.54
CA LYS A 100 -23.50 -9.92 4.02
C LYS A 100 -22.44 -9.05 4.66
N VAL A 101 -22.82 -8.40 5.75
CA VAL A 101 -21.97 -7.49 6.52
C VAL A 101 -22.19 -7.67 8.02
N TYR A 102 -21.22 -7.25 8.82
CA TYR A 102 -21.42 -7.14 10.27
C TYR A 102 -22.18 -5.86 10.59
N LYS A 103 -23.16 -5.97 11.50
CA LYS A 103 -23.94 -4.84 12.02
C LYS A 103 -23.81 -4.79 13.54
N LEU A 104 -23.35 -3.65 14.06
CA LEU A 104 -23.40 -3.30 15.47
C LEU A 104 -24.51 -2.28 15.69
N ASP A 105 -25.64 -2.74 16.22
CA ASP A 105 -26.82 -1.92 16.52
C ASP A 105 -26.82 -1.52 18.00
N ASN A 106 -26.49 -0.26 18.26
CA ASN A 106 -26.51 0.33 19.60
C ASN A 106 -27.62 1.40 19.71
N SER A 107 -28.66 1.32 18.88
CA SER A 107 -29.74 2.31 18.81
C SER A 107 -30.52 2.45 20.13
N ALA A 108 -30.67 1.35 20.87
CA ALA A 108 -31.30 1.32 22.20
C ALA A 108 -30.30 1.42 23.37
N GLY A 109 -29.00 1.50 23.07
CA GLY A 109 -27.95 1.50 24.10
C GLY A 109 -27.87 2.81 24.84
N THR A 110 -27.56 2.73 26.14
CA THR A 110 -27.21 3.89 26.98
C THR A 110 -25.70 4.02 27.21
N GLU A 111 -24.94 2.99 26.83
CA GLU A 111 -23.49 2.93 26.95
C GLU A 111 -22.85 2.66 25.58
N VAL A 112 -21.54 2.82 25.51
CA VAL A 112 -20.76 2.53 24.31
C VAL A 112 -20.73 1.02 24.06
N ALA A 113 -20.98 0.60 22.82
CA ALA A 113 -20.87 -0.79 22.40
C ALA A 113 -19.62 -1.01 21.53
N PHE A 114 -19.11 -2.24 21.55
CA PHE A 114 -17.93 -2.64 20.77
C PHE A 114 -18.19 -3.93 20.00
N ALA A 115 -17.72 -3.98 18.76
CA ALA A 115 -17.45 -5.19 18.02
C ALA A 115 -15.93 -5.37 17.90
N VAL A 116 -15.42 -6.50 18.36
CA VAL A 116 -13.99 -6.79 18.49
C VAL A 116 -13.65 -7.99 17.64
N ALA A 117 -12.71 -7.85 16.71
CA ALA A 117 -12.25 -8.96 15.91
C ALA A 117 -11.21 -9.79 16.67
N ALA A 118 -11.32 -11.11 16.58
CA ALA A 118 -10.29 -12.01 17.04
C ALA A 118 -8.99 -11.81 16.22
N GLY A 119 -7.85 -12.02 16.88
CA GLY A 119 -6.51 -11.68 16.39
C GLY A 119 -5.86 -10.60 17.25
N SER A 120 -4.56 -10.69 17.46
CA SER A 120 -3.79 -9.79 18.33
C SER A 120 -2.72 -9.02 17.56
N ALA A 121 -2.24 -7.92 18.15
CA ALA A 121 -1.09 -7.18 17.65
C ALA A 121 0.23 -7.95 17.77
N ASP A 122 0.33 -8.88 18.73
CA ASP A 122 1.49 -9.70 19.09
C ASP A 122 2.72 -8.92 19.58
N ASN A 123 2.74 -7.60 19.43
CA ASN A 123 3.75 -6.67 19.90
C ASN A 123 3.19 -5.23 19.93
N THR A 124 4.02 -4.27 20.34
CA THR A 124 3.68 -2.85 20.44
C THR A 124 4.29 -2.00 19.32
N ALA A 125 4.81 -2.62 18.26
CA ALA A 125 5.26 -1.88 17.08
C ALA A 125 4.07 -1.20 16.38
N VAL A 126 4.36 -0.30 15.45
CA VAL A 126 3.31 0.34 14.64
C VAL A 126 2.47 -0.72 13.94
N HIS A 127 1.16 -0.59 14.08
CA HIS A 127 0.18 -1.32 13.31
C HIS A 127 -0.74 -0.36 12.57
N SER A 128 -1.41 -0.89 11.56
CA SER A 128 -2.51 -0.21 10.91
C SER A 128 -3.73 -1.11 10.85
N ILE A 129 -4.89 -0.50 10.95
CA ILE A 129 -6.19 -1.14 10.79
C ILE A 129 -6.98 -0.45 9.69
N SER A 130 -7.85 -1.22 9.05
CA SER A 130 -8.87 -0.66 8.17
C SER A 130 -10.13 -1.51 8.15
N ALA A 131 -11.24 -0.88 7.79
CA ALA A 131 -12.46 -1.55 7.39
C ALA A 131 -13.25 -0.62 6.47
N TYR A 132 -14.16 -1.19 5.69
CA TYR A 132 -15.21 -0.39 5.06
C TYR A 132 -16.33 -0.22 6.08
N LEU A 133 -16.61 1.02 6.49
CA LEU A 133 -17.67 1.33 7.45
C LEU A 133 -18.76 2.17 6.79
N ARG A 134 -19.98 1.98 7.25
CA ARG A 134 -21.16 2.80 6.96
C ARG A 134 -21.93 3.03 8.26
N VAL A 135 -22.34 4.25 8.53
CA VAL A 135 -23.11 4.63 9.72
C VAL A 135 -24.49 5.06 9.29
N ASP A 136 -25.50 4.37 9.81
CA ASP A 136 -26.91 4.62 9.48
C ASP A 136 -27.54 5.63 10.46
N ALA A 137 -27.10 5.58 11.72
CA ALA A 137 -27.47 6.53 12.77
C ALA A 137 -26.31 6.70 13.75
N GLY A 138 -26.26 7.87 14.42
CA GLY A 138 -25.29 8.17 15.47
C GLY A 138 -23.84 8.29 14.98
N GLU A 139 -22.91 7.87 15.84
CA GLU A 139 -21.46 7.97 15.58
C GLU A 139 -20.76 6.66 15.86
N ALA A 140 -19.72 6.39 15.07
CA ALA A 140 -18.87 5.22 15.21
C ALA A 140 -17.39 5.59 15.25
N TYR A 141 -16.57 4.66 15.73
CA TYR A 141 -15.12 4.81 15.69
C TYR A 141 -14.45 3.51 15.25
N LEU A 142 -13.45 3.63 14.37
CA LEU A 142 -12.49 2.56 14.10
C LEU A 142 -11.32 2.68 15.09
N ARG A 143 -10.95 1.58 15.78
CA ARG A 143 -9.98 1.61 16.88
C ARG A 143 -9.11 0.37 16.96
N ILE A 144 -7.86 0.57 17.38
CA ILE A 144 -7.05 -0.47 18.01
C ILE A 144 -7.45 -0.49 19.49
N SER A 145 -7.79 -1.64 20.04
CA SER A 145 -8.18 -1.73 21.46
C SER A 145 -7.05 -1.21 22.35
N GLU A 146 -7.40 -0.63 23.50
CA GLU A 146 -6.45 0.02 24.43
C GLU A 146 -5.72 1.26 23.87
N VAL A 147 -6.00 1.69 22.64
CA VAL A 147 -5.54 3.00 22.13
C VAL A 147 -6.62 4.04 22.39
N ALA A 148 -6.25 5.14 23.06
CA ALA A 148 -7.17 6.21 23.43
C ALA A 148 -7.83 6.89 22.22
N ASN A 149 -7.12 6.92 21.08
CA ASN A 149 -7.57 7.55 19.86
C ASN A 149 -8.23 6.55 18.90
N GLY A 150 -9.34 6.97 18.28
CA GLY A 150 -10.00 6.27 17.20
C GLY A 150 -10.35 7.23 16.08
N THR A 151 -10.43 6.74 14.84
CA THR A 151 -10.94 7.54 13.73
C THR A 151 -12.46 7.57 13.83
N ARG A 152 -13.03 8.77 14.01
CA ARG A 152 -14.48 8.99 14.03
C ARG A 152 -15.08 8.79 12.64
N VAL A 153 -16.24 8.16 12.57
CA VAL A 153 -16.91 7.72 11.34
C VAL A 153 -18.37 8.14 11.43
N SER A 154 -18.88 8.77 10.36
CA SER A 154 -20.26 9.27 10.27
C SER A 154 -20.81 9.27 8.83
N ASN A 155 -20.11 8.63 7.90
CA ASN A 155 -20.46 8.51 6.50
C ASN A 155 -21.64 7.55 6.29
N THR A 156 -22.54 7.92 5.39
CA THR A 156 -23.76 7.16 5.07
C THR A 156 -23.59 6.17 3.90
N ALA A 157 -22.47 6.22 3.19
CA ALA A 157 -22.04 5.22 2.21
C ALA A 157 -20.85 4.43 2.75
N TYR A 158 -20.55 3.24 2.22
CA TYR A 158 -19.33 2.54 2.64
C TYR A 158 -18.08 3.30 2.20
N GLU A 159 -17.22 3.63 3.15
CA GLU A 159 -15.90 4.21 2.91
C GLU A 159 -14.85 3.40 3.65
N ARG A 160 -13.67 3.24 3.05
CA ARG A 160 -12.55 2.59 3.71
C ARG A 160 -11.95 3.54 4.73
N ILE A 161 -12.17 3.26 6.00
CA ILE A 161 -11.56 4.02 7.09
C ILE A 161 -10.26 3.32 7.47
N THR A 162 -9.20 4.10 7.66
CA THR A 162 -7.88 3.62 8.10
C THR A 162 -7.48 4.30 9.40
N LEU A 163 -6.68 3.61 10.21
CA LEU A 163 -6.02 4.15 11.40
C LEU A 163 -4.69 3.42 11.56
N ASP A 164 -3.60 4.15 11.72
CA ASP A 164 -2.33 3.62 12.21
C ASP A 164 -2.08 4.04 13.66
N GLY A 165 -1.27 3.26 14.37
CA GLY A 165 -0.92 3.56 15.75
C GLY A 165 -0.07 2.48 16.41
N HIS A 166 0.42 2.80 17.61
CA HIS A 166 1.13 1.85 18.46
C HIS A 166 0.14 1.22 19.44
N PRO A 167 -0.09 -0.11 19.38
CA PRO A 167 -0.79 -0.82 20.43
C PRO A 167 -0.16 -0.57 21.79
N ALA A 168 -0.96 -0.30 22.82
CA ALA A 168 -0.47 -0.17 24.19
C ALA A 168 0.03 -1.51 24.76
N VAL A 169 -0.51 -2.62 24.25
CA VAL A 169 -0.25 -4.00 24.71
C VAL A 169 -0.24 -4.96 23.51
N ALA A 170 0.50 -6.06 23.64
CA ALA A 170 0.64 -7.05 22.57
C ALA A 170 -0.68 -7.78 22.22
N ASN A 171 -1.63 -7.87 23.16
CA ASN A 171 -2.93 -8.48 22.92
C ASN A 171 -3.98 -7.48 22.42
N ALA A 172 -3.59 -6.26 22.02
CA ALA A 172 -4.53 -5.34 21.40
C ALA A 172 -5.12 -5.93 20.12
N THR A 173 -6.32 -5.49 19.79
CA THR A 173 -7.18 -6.07 18.76
C THR A 173 -7.77 -4.98 17.85
N PHE A 174 -8.31 -5.39 16.71
CA PHE A 174 -9.16 -4.54 15.90
C PHE A 174 -10.53 -4.39 16.57
N SER A 175 -11.07 -3.17 16.61
CA SER A 175 -12.43 -2.93 17.12
C SER A 175 -13.18 -1.82 16.39
N VAL A 176 -14.50 -2.00 16.28
CA VAL A 176 -15.47 -0.97 15.91
C VAL A 176 -16.26 -0.59 17.15
N ARG A 177 -16.30 0.70 17.46
CA ARG A 177 -17.10 1.28 18.55
C ARG A 177 -18.36 1.93 17.97
N ALA A 178 -19.49 1.70 18.62
CA ALA A 178 -20.75 2.41 18.36
C ALA A 178 -21.17 3.18 19.62
N ASP A 179 -21.40 4.48 19.49
CA ASP A 179 -21.93 5.29 20.62
C ASP A 179 -23.42 4.99 20.89
N PRO A 180 -23.96 5.37 22.06
CA PRO A 180 -25.39 5.29 22.33
C PRO A 180 -26.22 5.89 21.20
N GLY A 181 -27.21 5.15 20.69
CA GLY A 181 -28.04 5.58 19.57
C GLY A 181 -27.47 5.28 18.18
N ALA A 182 -26.25 4.74 18.08
CA ALA A 182 -25.61 4.50 16.80
C ALA A 182 -25.96 3.14 16.18
N VAL A 183 -25.98 3.08 14.84
CA VAL A 183 -26.12 1.84 14.06
C VAL A 183 -25.03 1.82 13.01
N VAL A 184 -24.14 0.84 13.11
CA VAL A 184 -22.89 0.79 12.34
C VAL A 184 -22.80 -0.52 11.58
N TYR A 185 -22.44 -0.42 10.31
CA TYR A 185 -22.19 -1.54 9.44
C TYR A 185 -20.72 -1.54 9.06
N PHE A 186 -20.09 -2.71 9.05
CA PHE A 186 -18.69 -2.83 8.68
C PHE A 186 -18.38 -4.15 7.98
N ILE A 187 -17.38 -4.10 7.10
CA ILE A 187 -16.89 -5.23 6.32
C ILE A 187 -15.40 -5.05 6.02
N LEU A 188 -14.73 -6.14 5.62
CA LEU A 188 -13.30 -6.22 5.38
C LEU A 188 -12.44 -5.67 6.53
N PRO A 189 -12.71 -6.02 7.81
CA PRO A 189 -11.77 -5.71 8.88
C PRO A 189 -10.37 -6.27 8.57
N GLN A 190 -9.38 -5.42 8.77
CA GLN A 190 -7.98 -5.67 8.48
C GLN A 190 -7.11 -5.11 9.61
N PHE A 191 -6.15 -5.89 10.07
CA PHE A 191 -5.17 -5.51 11.09
C PHE A 191 -3.78 -6.00 10.70
N GLU A 192 -2.85 -5.09 10.47
CA GLU A 192 -1.53 -5.38 9.92
C GLU A 192 -0.44 -4.75 10.81
N GLN A 193 0.71 -5.41 10.92
CA GLN A 193 1.90 -4.80 11.52
C GLN A 193 2.64 -3.97 10.44
N SER A 194 2.13 -2.77 10.19
CA SER A 194 2.67 -1.82 9.21
C SER A 194 2.20 -0.41 9.56
N ALA A 195 3.00 0.61 9.25
CA ALA A 195 2.60 2.02 9.37
C ALA A 195 1.57 2.45 8.33
N VAL A 196 1.40 1.67 7.25
CA VAL A 196 0.44 1.97 6.19
C VAL A 196 -0.39 0.74 5.88
N THR A 197 -1.70 0.96 5.78
CA THR A 197 -2.66 -0.08 5.42
C THR A 197 -2.50 -0.43 3.95
N SER A 198 -2.30 -1.71 3.68
CA SER A 198 -2.19 -2.19 2.31
C SER A 198 -3.58 -2.39 1.65
N SER A 199 -3.64 -2.78 0.38
CA SER A 199 -4.90 -3.20 -0.25
C SER A 199 -5.65 -4.26 0.59
N PRO A 200 -6.99 -4.33 0.53
CA PRO A 200 -7.75 -5.31 1.31
C PRO A 200 -7.27 -6.76 1.11
N ILE A 201 -7.04 -7.45 2.21
CA ILE A 201 -6.65 -8.85 2.30
C ILE A 201 -7.86 -9.62 2.79
N VAL A 202 -8.42 -10.45 1.91
CA VAL A 202 -9.58 -11.29 2.21
C VAL A 202 -9.17 -12.44 3.14
N THR A 203 -9.92 -12.60 4.22
CA THR A 203 -9.78 -13.69 5.20
C THR A 203 -11.06 -14.54 5.18
N ASN A 204 -10.89 -15.86 5.16
CA ASN A 204 -12.01 -16.82 5.18
C ASN A 204 -12.33 -17.34 6.59
N GLY A 205 -11.87 -16.62 7.62
CA GLY A 205 -12.02 -17.01 9.03
C GLY A 205 -10.99 -18.03 9.52
N GLY A 206 -10.87 -18.13 10.85
CA GLY A 206 -10.11 -19.16 11.56
C GLY A 206 -8.59 -18.98 11.61
N SER A 207 -7.99 -18.19 10.72
CA SER A 207 -6.54 -17.93 10.71
C SER A 207 -6.20 -16.61 10.03
N ALA A 208 -5.03 -16.06 10.38
CA ALA A 208 -4.47 -14.89 9.71
C ALA A 208 -4.05 -15.23 8.27
N VAL A 209 -4.24 -14.29 7.35
CA VAL A 209 -3.94 -14.49 5.91
C VAL A 209 -2.86 -13.52 5.47
N THR A 210 -1.84 -14.04 4.78
CA THR A 210 -0.76 -13.24 4.21
C THR A 210 -0.97 -13.04 2.71
N ARG A 211 -1.07 -11.79 2.27
CA ARG A 211 -0.90 -11.41 0.87
C ARG A 211 0.60 -11.41 0.55
N PRO A 212 1.07 -12.18 -0.45
CA PRO A 212 2.47 -12.16 -0.84
C PRO A 212 2.88 -10.86 -1.54
N ALA A 213 4.18 -10.58 -1.54
CA ALA A 213 4.75 -9.40 -2.16
C ALA A 213 4.64 -9.44 -3.69
N ASP A 214 4.49 -8.27 -4.30
CA ASP A 214 4.67 -8.09 -5.74
C ASP A 214 6.17 -8.19 -6.11
N LYS A 215 6.44 -8.69 -7.32
CA LYS A 215 7.78 -8.69 -7.93
C LYS A 215 7.66 -8.24 -9.38
N ALA A 216 7.90 -6.96 -9.61
CA ALA A 216 7.97 -6.34 -10.94
C ALA A 216 9.44 -6.18 -11.34
N ARG A 217 9.99 -7.18 -12.04
CA ARG A 217 11.37 -7.14 -12.56
C ARG A 217 11.35 -6.57 -13.97
N LEU A 218 12.27 -5.69 -14.33
CA LEU A 218 12.47 -5.32 -15.73
C LEU A 218 12.92 -6.55 -16.52
N SER A 219 12.35 -6.76 -17.71
CA SER A 219 12.81 -7.83 -18.60
C SER A 219 14.29 -7.65 -18.93
N ASP A 220 14.98 -8.74 -19.28
CA ASP A 220 16.43 -8.70 -19.53
C ASP A 220 16.82 -7.67 -20.59
N ALA A 221 16.01 -7.52 -21.64
CA ALA A 221 16.21 -6.53 -22.68
C ALA A 221 16.15 -5.08 -22.16
N VAL A 222 15.24 -4.80 -21.22
CA VAL A 222 15.10 -3.46 -20.62
C VAL A 222 16.20 -3.23 -19.59
N ALA A 223 16.51 -4.22 -18.75
CA ALA A 223 17.60 -4.14 -17.77
C ALA A 223 18.97 -3.92 -18.44
N ALA A 224 19.21 -4.49 -19.62
CA ALA A 224 20.42 -4.29 -20.40
C ALA A 224 20.66 -2.81 -20.80
N LEU A 225 19.62 -1.98 -20.86
CA LEU A 225 19.78 -0.54 -21.08
C LEU A 225 20.52 0.14 -19.92
N LEU A 226 20.37 -0.38 -18.70
CA LEU A 226 20.98 0.12 -17.47
C LEU A 226 22.36 -0.49 -17.20
N GLN A 227 22.79 -1.48 -18.00
CA GLN A 227 24.13 -2.06 -17.94
C GLN A 227 25.15 -1.31 -18.82
N ARG A 228 24.71 -0.31 -19.60
CA ARG A 228 25.60 0.54 -20.41
C ARG A 228 26.41 1.48 -19.52
N ASP A 229 27.52 2.03 -20.03
CA ASP A 229 28.33 2.97 -19.25
C ASP A 229 27.55 4.20 -18.77
N LYS A 230 26.53 4.61 -19.54
CA LYS A 230 25.70 5.80 -19.26
C LYS A 230 24.23 5.48 -19.43
N ALA A 231 23.42 5.91 -18.47
CA ALA A 231 21.97 5.88 -18.59
C ALA A 231 21.32 7.00 -17.77
N SER A 232 20.07 7.31 -18.11
CA SER A 232 19.20 8.17 -17.32
C SER A 232 17.86 7.48 -17.11
N ILE A 233 17.26 7.70 -15.95
CA ILE A 233 16.00 7.10 -15.54
C ILE A 233 15.09 8.21 -15.02
N LEU A 234 13.81 8.15 -15.38
CA LEU A 234 12.73 8.90 -14.75
C LEU A 234 11.77 7.91 -14.10
N VAL A 235 11.43 8.16 -12.84
CA VAL A 235 10.33 7.48 -12.15
C VAL A 235 9.33 8.51 -11.66
N ARG A 236 8.04 8.23 -11.90
CA ARG A 236 6.93 8.98 -11.33
C ARG A 236 6.11 8.06 -10.45
N PHE A 237 5.84 8.52 -9.24
CA PHE A 237 5.22 7.72 -8.20
C PHE A 237 4.37 8.58 -7.27
N GLU A 238 3.55 7.92 -6.47
CA GLU A 238 2.73 8.53 -5.44
C GLU A 238 2.55 7.56 -4.27
N ALA A 239 2.47 8.12 -3.07
CA ALA A 239 2.18 7.43 -1.83
C ALA A 239 3.07 6.20 -1.60
N LEU A 240 4.33 6.28 -2.04
CA LEU A 240 5.32 5.26 -1.69
C LEU A 240 5.66 5.34 -0.21
N THR A 241 5.82 4.19 0.40
CA THR A 241 6.13 3.98 1.81
C THR A 241 7.34 3.07 1.95
N GLY A 242 8.08 3.15 3.05
CA GLY A 242 9.18 2.24 3.36
C GLY A 242 10.41 2.98 3.88
N PHE A 243 11.06 2.44 4.91
CA PHE A 243 12.20 3.10 5.56
C PHE A 243 13.50 2.96 4.76
N VAL A 244 13.76 1.77 4.20
CA VAL A 244 14.86 1.53 3.25
C VAL A 244 14.31 1.02 1.92
N GLY A 245 13.09 1.45 1.60
CA GLY A 245 12.33 0.99 0.44
C GLY A 245 13.08 1.27 -0.86
N ARG A 246 13.08 0.31 -1.78
CA ARG A 246 13.75 0.43 -3.07
C ARG A 246 12.73 0.80 -4.13
N ILE A 247 12.73 2.06 -4.58
CA ILE A 247 11.84 2.51 -5.67
C ILE A 247 12.28 1.84 -6.97
N VAL A 248 13.59 1.86 -7.23
CA VAL A 248 14.27 1.10 -8.28
C VAL A 248 15.44 0.37 -7.62
N GLY A 249 15.32 -0.95 -7.45
CA GLY A 249 16.33 -1.80 -6.82
C GLY A 249 17.06 -2.69 -7.81
N GLY A 250 18.31 -3.06 -7.47
CA GLY A 250 19.12 -4.00 -8.25
C GLY A 250 19.09 -5.43 -7.72
N ALA A 251 20.07 -6.22 -8.16
CA ALA A 251 20.35 -7.55 -7.61
C ALA A 251 21.14 -7.48 -6.27
N SER A 252 21.84 -6.37 -6.04
CA SER A 252 22.61 -6.11 -4.82
C SER A 252 21.77 -5.42 -3.74
N TYR A 253 22.40 -5.16 -2.59
CA TYR A 253 21.77 -4.43 -1.48
C TYR A 253 21.48 -2.95 -1.80
N TYR A 254 22.23 -2.36 -2.72
CA TYR A 254 22.17 -0.93 -3.03
C TYR A 254 21.00 -0.63 -4.00
N PRO A 255 20.13 0.36 -3.70
CA PRO A 255 19.13 0.86 -4.64
C PRO A 255 19.80 1.59 -5.81
N LEU A 256 19.19 1.58 -7.00
CA LEU A 256 19.42 2.67 -7.94
C LEU A 256 18.76 3.96 -7.43
N LEU A 257 17.52 3.84 -6.97
CA LEU A 257 16.75 4.91 -6.33
C LEU A 257 15.97 4.32 -5.15
N GLY A 258 16.08 4.92 -3.97
CA GLY A 258 15.38 4.41 -2.80
C GLY A 258 15.45 5.32 -1.60
N TYR A 259 14.77 4.88 -0.54
CA TYR A 259 14.77 5.57 0.74
C TYR A 259 15.96 5.14 1.61
N SER A 260 16.41 6.10 2.42
CA SER A 260 17.30 5.92 3.55
C SER A 260 16.70 6.70 4.73
N GLY A 261 15.81 6.05 5.48
CA GLY A 261 14.92 6.75 6.39
C GLY A 261 13.94 7.67 5.67
N THR A 262 14.02 8.96 5.93
CA THR A 262 13.19 10.00 5.28
C THR A 262 13.85 10.60 4.03
N ASP A 263 15.05 10.16 3.70
CA ASP A 263 15.82 10.72 2.61
C ASP A 263 15.60 9.89 1.34
N LEU A 264 15.55 10.56 0.20
CA LEU A 264 15.51 9.93 -1.12
C LEU A 264 16.88 10.03 -1.75
N GLU A 265 17.48 8.88 -2.06
CA GLU A 265 18.86 8.78 -2.49
C GLU A 265 18.98 8.01 -3.81
N VAL A 266 19.97 8.40 -4.62
CA VAL A 266 20.47 7.61 -5.75
C VAL A 266 21.71 6.87 -5.28
N ASP A 267 21.73 5.55 -5.44
CA ASP A 267 22.86 4.68 -5.09
C ASP A 267 23.44 4.90 -3.68
N GLN A 268 22.60 5.28 -2.71
CA GLN A 268 22.99 5.67 -1.34
C GLN A 268 24.11 6.72 -1.25
N THR A 269 24.15 7.63 -2.22
CA THR A 269 25.22 8.65 -2.31
C THR A 269 24.65 10.04 -2.51
N ALA A 270 23.90 10.25 -3.59
CA ALA A 270 23.31 11.54 -3.89
C ALA A 270 21.92 11.64 -3.24
N VAL A 271 21.86 12.39 -2.13
CA VAL A 271 20.60 12.71 -1.44
C VAL A 271 19.83 13.75 -2.27
N LEU A 272 18.78 13.33 -2.96
CA LEU A 272 17.97 14.19 -3.83
C LEU A 272 16.99 15.07 -3.05
N ALA A 273 16.50 14.54 -1.92
CA ALA A 273 15.61 15.22 -1.00
C ALA A 273 15.73 14.58 0.39
N SER A 274 15.57 15.38 1.44
CA SER A 274 15.60 14.93 2.83
C SER A 274 14.30 15.28 3.55
N GLY A 275 14.00 14.55 4.63
CA GLY A 275 12.82 14.80 5.46
C GLY A 275 11.49 14.62 4.72
N LEU A 276 11.44 13.72 3.73
CA LEU A 276 10.21 13.43 3.00
C LEU A 276 9.15 12.82 3.92
N SER A 277 7.90 13.26 3.75
CA SER A 277 6.77 12.61 4.38
C SER A 277 6.60 11.19 3.82
N GLN A 278 6.13 10.28 4.66
CA GLN A 278 5.69 8.94 4.26
C GLN A 278 4.23 8.75 4.70
N PRO A 279 3.30 8.38 3.80
CA PRO A 279 3.48 8.14 2.37
C PRO A 279 4.02 9.38 1.60
N SER A 280 4.85 9.12 0.58
CA SER A 280 5.42 10.20 -0.23
C SER A 280 4.35 10.94 -1.02
N PRO A 281 4.46 12.27 -1.18
CA PRO A 281 3.56 12.98 -2.07
C PRO A 281 3.79 12.48 -3.49
N ARG A 282 2.84 12.79 -4.37
CA ARG A 282 3.04 12.63 -5.80
C ARG A 282 4.32 13.34 -6.25
N ALA A 283 5.20 12.61 -6.92
CA ALA A 283 6.53 13.12 -7.24
C ALA A 283 7.12 12.54 -8.52
N GLY A 284 8.08 13.28 -9.07
CA GLY A 284 9.01 12.83 -10.11
C GLY A 284 10.44 12.80 -9.57
N ALA A 285 11.16 11.73 -9.88
CA ALA A 285 12.60 11.63 -9.64
C ALA A 285 13.29 11.24 -10.95
N ALA A 286 14.23 12.06 -11.40
CA ALA A 286 15.07 11.75 -12.56
C ALA A 286 16.53 11.66 -12.11
N PHE A 287 17.24 10.64 -12.54
CA PHE A 287 18.64 10.46 -12.20
C PHE A 287 19.42 9.86 -13.36
N ALA A 288 20.73 10.02 -13.35
CA ALA A 288 21.63 9.47 -14.33
C ALA A 288 22.95 9.04 -13.69
N PHE A 289 23.65 8.14 -14.38
CA PHE A 289 25.01 7.75 -14.03
C PHE A 289 25.90 7.72 -15.27
N ASP A 290 27.21 7.85 -15.03
CA ASP A 290 28.29 7.68 -15.98
C ASP A 290 29.42 6.89 -15.30
N ARG A 291 29.51 5.59 -15.62
CA ARG A 291 30.49 4.66 -15.06
C ARG A 291 31.93 4.97 -15.50
N GLU A 292 32.10 5.62 -16.66
CA GLU A 292 33.43 5.98 -17.16
C GLU A 292 34.05 7.11 -16.32
N ASN A 293 33.20 8.00 -15.82
CA ASN A 293 33.60 9.17 -15.03
C ASN A 293 33.23 9.06 -13.55
N ASP A 294 32.81 7.87 -13.09
CA ASP A 294 32.33 7.62 -11.73
C ASP A 294 31.40 8.73 -11.24
N THR A 295 30.40 9.09 -12.03
CA THR A 295 29.51 10.22 -11.71
C THR A 295 28.07 9.76 -11.67
N ILE A 296 27.38 10.07 -10.57
CA ILE A 296 25.97 9.77 -10.37
C ILE A 296 25.28 11.04 -9.92
N GLY A 297 24.09 11.33 -10.44
CA GLY A 297 23.33 12.48 -9.95
C GLY A 297 21.86 12.41 -10.32
N GLY A 298 21.06 13.24 -9.68
CA GLY A 298 19.64 13.29 -9.95
C GLY A 298 18.96 14.55 -9.42
N SER A 299 17.67 14.64 -9.73
CA SER A 299 16.77 15.71 -9.35
C SER A 299 15.46 15.10 -8.85
N TYR A 300 14.88 15.74 -7.85
CA TYR A 300 13.57 15.42 -7.30
C TYR A 300 12.65 16.64 -7.46
N ASN A 301 11.48 16.47 -8.07
CA ASN A 301 10.48 17.52 -8.30
C ASN A 301 11.02 18.80 -8.97
N GLY A 302 12.03 18.65 -9.83
CA GLY A 302 12.64 19.78 -10.56
C GLY A 302 13.64 20.60 -9.75
N ASN A 303 14.02 20.16 -8.55
CA ASN A 303 15.11 20.76 -7.79
C ASN A 303 16.45 20.63 -8.53
N ALA A 304 17.41 21.49 -8.21
CA ALA A 304 18.75 21.44 -8.79
C ALA A 304 19.38 20.04 -8.69
N VAL A 305 20.12 19.62 -9.72
CA VAL A 305 20.77 18.30 -9.68
C VAL A 305 21.79 18.20 -8.56
N VAL A 306 21.66 17.15 -7.76
CA VAL A 306 22.66 16.71 -6.79
C VAL A 306 23.54 15.66 -7.46
N THR A 307 24.85 15.88 -7.46
CA THR A 307 25.84 14.97 -8.07
C THR A 307 26.82 14.47 -7.02
N ALA A 308 27.21 13.20 -7.14
CA ALA A 308 28.28 12.57 -6.39
C ALA A 308 29.29 11.94 -7.36
N SER A 309 30.58 12.00 -7.00
CA SER A 309 31.66 11.32 -7.73
C SER A 309 31.99 9.99 -7.05
N ARG A 310 31.35 8.92 -7.52
CA ARG A 310 31.53 7.53 -7.05
C ARG A 310 31.13 6.55 -8.15
N GLU A 311 31.77 5.38 -8.15
CA GLU A 311 31.31 4.19 -8.87
C GLU A 311 29.87 3.81 -8.46
N LEU A 312 29.09 3.33 -9.44
CA LEU A 312 27.74 2.80 -9.22
C LEU A 312 27.80 1.42 -8.54
N LEU A 313 27.32 1.35 -7.30
CA LEU A 313 27.31 0.13 -6.50
C LEU A 313 26.13 -0.79 -6.77
N CYS A 314 25.02 -0.24 -7.27
CA CYS A 314 23.86 -1.02 -7.62
C CYS A 314 24.18 -2.01 -8.75
N ASP A 315 23.93 -3.30 -8.50
CA ASP A 315 24.05 -4.33 -9.52
C ASP A 315 22.85 -4.25 -10.49
N THR A 316 23.11 -3.76 -11.70
CA THR A 316 22.11 -3.58 -12.75
C THR A 316 21.83 -4.82 -13.59
N ALA A 317 22.37 -5.99 -13.22
CA ALA A 317 22.08 -7.25 -13.90
C ALA A 317 20.58 -7.59 -13.86
N ARG A 318 19.90 -7.24 -12.76
CA ARG A 318 18.45 -7.42 -12.58
C ARG A 318 17.90 -6.20 -11.87
N ILE A 319 16.92 -5.54 -12.47
CA ILE A 319 16.29 -4.34 -11.91
C ILE A 319 14.85 -4.63 -11.53
N TYR A 320 14.45 -4.10 -10.40
CA TYR A 320 13.15 -4.29 -9.78
C TYR A 320 12.51 -2.95 -9.46
N LEU A 321 11.19 -2.88 -9.57
CA LEU A 321 10.41 -1.75 -9.06
C LEU A 321 9.84 -2.13 -7.70
N GLY A 322 9.84 -1.17 -6.77
CA GLY A 322 9.25 -1.34 -5.43
C GLY A 322 9.99 -2.28 -4.48
N ARG A 323 11.13 -2.82 -4.88
CA ARG A 323 11.99 -3.73 -4.08
C ARG A 323 13.35 -3.89 -4.74
N ASP A 324 14.24 -4.62 -4.07
CA ASP A 324 15.38 -5.29 -4.69
C ASP A 324 15.13 -6.82 -4.78
N GLU A 325 16.07 -7.54 -5.39
CA GLU A 325 16.00 -8.99 -5.54
C GLU A 325 15.80 -9.74 -4.21
N ASN A 326 16.53 -9.30 -3.19
CA ASN A 326 16.68 -9.97 -1.91
C ASN A 326 15.79 -9.38 -0.81
N ALA A 327 14.79 -8.57 -1.18
CA ALA A 327 13.86 -7.97 -0.24
C ALA A 327 13.06 -9.07 0.49
N THR A 328 13.39 -9.28 1.76
CA THR A 328 12.73 -10.24 2.67
C THR A 328 12.05 -9.56 3.86
N THR A 329 12.38 -8.30 4.13
CA THR A 329 11.80 -7.50 5.22
C THR A 329 10.90 -6.41 4.65
N ALA A 330 9.83 -6.06 5.37
CA ALA A 330 8.85 -5.06 4.95
C ALA A 330 9.51 -3.71 4.60
N ASP A 331 10.55 -3.31 5.35
CA ASP A 331 11.22 -2.02 5.16
C ASP A 331 11.97 -1.87 3.83
N ARG A 332 12.25 -2.97 3.12
CA ARG A 332 12.93 -2.96 1.80
C ARG A 332 11.97 -2.82 0.63
N PHE A 333 10.67 -2.82 0.89
CA PHE A 333 9.66 -2.57 -0.13
C PHE A 333 9.34 -1.07 -0.19
N ALA A 334 9.30 -0.50 -1.38
CA ALA A 334 8.73 0.82 -1.63
C ALA A 334 7.29 0.62 -2.13
N ALA A 335 6.37 0.39 -1.18
CA ALA A 335 4.99 0.06 -1.48
C ALA A 335 4.16 1.30 -1.79
N GLY A 336 3.42 1.28 -2.90
CA GLY A 336 2.55 2.35 -3.36
C GLY A 336 2.35 2.31 -4.89
N TRP A 337 2.14 3.48 -5.51
CA TRP A 337 1.72 3.58 -6.91
C TRP A 337 2.82 4.13 -7.82
N TYR A 338 2.99 3.49 -8.97
CA TYR A 338 3.95 3.87 -10.01
C TYR A 338 3.20 4.31 -11.26
N ASP A 339 3.41 5.55 -11.67
CA ASP A 339 2.79 6.15 -12.86
C ASP A 339 3.60 5.88 -14.12
N GLN A 340 4.91 6.07 -14.02
CA GLN A 340 5.78 6.09 -15.20
C GLN A 340 7.21 5.67 -14.85
N LEU A 341 7.79 4.86 -15.73
CA LEU A 341 9.22 4.59 -15.81
C LEU A 341 9.69 4.93 -17.22
N VAL A 342 10.73 5.74 -17.34
CA VAL A 342 11.38 6.01 -18.63
C VAL A 342 12.87 5.81 -18.48
N ILE A 343 13.48 5.11 -19.44
CA ILE A 343 14.92 4.83 -19.46
C ILE A 343 15.49 5.38 -20.76
N TRP A 344 16.57 6.15 -20.64
CA TRP A 344 17.37 6.63 -21.75
C TRP A 344 18.76 6.02 -21.67
N PRO A 345 19.28 5.41 -22.75
CA PRO A 345 20.57 4.72 -22.73
C PRO A 345 21.74 5.69 -22.96
N PHE A 346 21.66 6.87 -22.34
CA PHE A 346 22.67 7.92 -22.30
C PHE A 346 22.47 8.77 -21.04
N ARG A 347 23.52 9.46 -20.58
CA ARG A 347 23.42 10.44 -19.49
C ARG A 347 22.86 11.76 -20.04
N MET A 348 21.72 12.19 -19.52
CA MET A 348 21.17 13.52 -19.78
C MET A 348 22.05 14.60 -19.17
N THR A 349 21.97 15.82 -19.69
CA THR A 349 22.49 17.01 -19.01
C THR A 349 21.70 17.30 -17.74
N ASP A 350 22.30 17.96 -16.76
CA ASP A 350 21.64 18.22 -15.47
C ASP A 350 20.36 19.05 -15.63
N ALA A 351 20.37 20.10 -16.46
CA ALA A 351 19.16 20.87 -16.79
C ALA A 351 18.02 20.02 -17.40
N ALA A 352 18.37 18.94 -18.11
CA ALA A 352 17.37 18.03 -18.67
C ALA A 352 16.84 17.07 -17.60
N LEU A 353 17.65 16.63 -16.64
CA LEU A 353 17.18 15.86 -15.48
C LEU A 353 16.18 16.68 -14.66
N GLU A 354 16.50 17.94 -14.36
CA GLU A 354 15.61 18.87 -13.65
C GLU A 354 14.27 19.00 -14.37
N GLY A 355 14.31 19.31 -15.67
CA GLY A 355 13.10 19.45 -16.49
C GLY A 355 12.27 18.17 -16.61
N LYS A 356 12.86 16.98 -16.39
CA LYS A 356 12.14 15.69 -16.38
C LYS A 356 11.62 15.30 -15.00
N ALA A 357 12.31 15.68 -13.93
CA ALA A 357 11.96 15.35 -12.55
C ALA A 357 10.74 16.14 -12.02
N MET A 358 10.18 17.07 -12.79
CA MET A 358 9.01 17.86 -12.40
C MET A 358 7.88 17.00 -11.83
N ALA A 359 7.28 17.47 -10.72
CA ALA A 359 6.05 16.90 -10.19
C ALA A 359 4.97 16.88 -11.29
N HIS A 360 4.24 15.78 -11.40
CA HIS A 360 3.20 15.59 -12.42
C HIS A 360 1.81 15.86 -11.84
N ALA A 361 0.93 16.42 -12.68
CA ALA A 361 -0.44 16.84 -12.35
C ALA A 361 -1.48 15.75 -12.52
#